data_AF-A0A6J4RDT0-F1
#
_entry.id   AF-A0A6J4RDT0-F1
#
_cell.length_a   1.000
_cell.length_b   1.000
_cell.length_c   1.000
_cell.angle_alpha   90.00
_cell.angle_beta   90.00
_cell.angle_gamma   90.00
#
_symmetry.space_group_name_H-M   'P 1'
#
loop_
_entity.id
_entity.type
_entity.pdbx_description
1 polymer ?
#
loop_
_entity_poly.entity_id
_entity_poly.type
_entity_poly.pdbx_seq_one_letter_code
_entity_poly.pdbx_strand_id
1 'polypeptide(L)'
;MRAFARQQSRKGKRMKRLRQSTVEPVFGSLIHYYGLRRIGVRGKAGASKVMLLAATAFNLKKYLKFKPVAVISQAIALQKEPENTFLCQYTAYNTLFFN
;
A
#
# COMPACT_ATOMS: atom_id res chain seq x y z
N MET A 1 15.97 -30.65 -9.10
CA MET A 1 15.31 -30.62 -7.76
C MET A 1 15.51 -29.36 -6.90
N ARG A 2 16.46 -28.45 -7.17
CA ARG A 2 16.69 -27.26 -6.29
C ARG A 2 15.54 -26.24 -6.24
N ALA A 3 14.87 -25.96 -7.36
CA ALA A 3 13.77 -24.99 -7.40
C ALA A 3 12.53 -25.46 -6.61
N PHE A 4 12.20 -26.76 -6.70
CA PHE A 4 11.12 -27.37 -5.94
C PHE A 4 11.36 -27.27 -4.43
N ALA A 5 12.57 -27.61 -3.97
CA ALA A 5 12.95 -27.47 -2.56
C ALA A 5 12.82 -26.01 -2.06
N ARG A 6 13.20 -25.02 -2.87
CA ARG A 6 13.03 -23.59 -2.55
C ARG A 6 11.55 -23.19 -2.42
N GLN A 7 10.68 -23.69 -3.30
CA GLN A 7 9.24 -23.44 -3.22
C GLN A 7 8.60 -24.08 -1.98
N GLN A 8 9.08 -25.24 -1.55
CA GLN A 8 8.56 -25.95 -0.37
C GLN A 8 9.00 -25.34 0.97
N SER A 9 10.04 -24.51 0.98
CA SER A 9 10.47 -23.77 2.17
C SER A 9 9.36 -22.87 2.73
N ARG A 10 9.41 -22.55 4.03
CA ARG A 10 8.47 -21.60 4.66
C ARG A 10 8.41 -20.27 3.92
N LYS A 11 9.57 -19.74 3.51
CA LYS A 11 9.68 -18.51 2.69
C LYS A 11 8.99 -18.69 1.34
N GLY A 12 9.28 -19.78 0.63
CA GLY A 12 8.66 -20.09 -0.67
C GLY A 12 7.14 -20.16 -0.60
N LYS A 13 6.60 -20.85 0.41
CA LYS A 13 5.15 -20.96 0.66
C LYS A 13 4.51 -19.60 0.94
N ARG A 14 5.14 -18.76 1.77
CA ARG A 14 4.67 -17.39 2.04
C ARG A 14 4.65 -16.55 0.76
N MET A 15 5.73 -16.56 -0.01
CA MET A 15 5.82 -15.80 -1.27
C MET A 15 4.81 -16.28 -2.32
N LYS A 16 4.55 -17.59 -2.40
CA LYS A 16 3.52 -18.14 -3.29
C LYS A 16 2.13 -17.58 -2.93
N ARG A 17 1.75 -17.60 -1.65
CA ARG A 17 0.47 -17.06 -1.18
C ARG A 17 0.33 -15.57 -1.50
N LEU A 18 1.38 -14.79 -1.22
CA LEU A 18 1.39 -13.35 -1.52
C LEU A 18 1.19 -13.10 -3.02
N ARG A 19 1.87 -13.86 -3.89
CA ARG A 19 1.70 -13.76 -5.35
C ARG A 19 0.27 -14.07 -5.77
N GLN A 20 -0.30 -15.15 -5.22
CA GLN A 20 -1.67 -15.57 -5.49
C GLN A 20 -2.70 -14.53 -5.07
N SER A 21 -2.49 -13.82 -3.96
CA SER A 21 -3.41 -12.80 -3.48
C SER A 21 -3.25 -11.43 -4.14
N THR A 22 -2.11 -11.16 -4.81
CA THR A 22 -1.80 -9.83 -5.35
C THR A 22 -1.79 -9.79 -6.87
N VAL A 23 -0.89 -10.54 -7.52
CA VAL A 23 -0.62 -10.39 -8.95
C VAL A 23 -1.40 -11.37 -9.82
N GLU A 24 -1.73 -12.57 -9.32
CA GLU A 24 -2.51 -13.55 -10.10
C GLU A 24 -3.91 -13.06 -10.52
N PRO A 25 -4.68 -12.35 -9.67
CA PRO A 25 -5.99 -11.84 -10.07
C PRO A 25 -5.91 -10.81 -11.21
N VAL A 26 -4.87 -9.96 -11.19
CA VAL A 26 -4.62 -8.97 -12.24
C VAL A 26 -4.21 -9.67 -13.53
N PHE A 27 -3.28 -10.63 -13.47
CA PHE A 27 -2.88 -11.40 -14.66
C PHE A 27 -4.05 -12.17 -15.28
N GLY A 28 -4.90 -12.81 -14.47
CA GLY A 28 -6.11 -13.47 -14.96
C GLY A 28 -7.02 -12.48 -15.69
N SER A 29 -7.19 -11.28 -15.14
CA SER A 29 -7.99 -10.24 -15.79
C SER A 29 -7.43 -9.85 -17.15
N LEU A 30 -6.11 -9.63 -17.24
CA LEU A 30 -5.46 -9.23 -18.49
C LEU A 30 -5.54 -10.34 -19.56
N ILE A 31 -5.35 -11.60 -19.16
CA ILE A 31 -5.44 -12.77 -20.05
C ILE A 31 -6.85 -12.94 -20.61
N HIS A 32 -7.87 -12.91 -19.75
CA HIS A 32 -9.23 -13.25 -20.15
C HIS A 32 -10.02 -12.07 -20.73
N TYR A 33 -9.85 -10.86 -20.22
CA TYR A 33 -10.69 -9.71 -20.57
C TYR A 33 -9.98 -8.60 -21.36
N TYR A 34 -8.64 -8.53 -21.31
CA TYR A 34 -7.86 -7.53 -22.05
C TYR A 34 -7.06 -8.14 -23.21
N GLY A 35 -7.47 -9.33 -23.67
CA GLY A 35 -6.98 -9.92 -24.92
C GLY A 35 -5.61 -10.58 -24.85
N LEU A 36 -4.96 -10.69 -23.67
CA LEU A 36 -3.62 -11.30 -23.60
C LEU A 36 -3.60 -12.81 -23.88
N ARG A 37 -4.75 -13.51 -23.86
CA ARG A 37 -4.83 -14.95 -24.24
C ARG A 37 -4.58 -15.20 -25.73
N ARG A 38 -4.88 -14.24 -26.61
CA ARG A 38 -4.85 -14.41 -28.08
C ARG A 38 -4.03 -13.30 -28.75
N ILE A 39 -2.86 -13.01 -28.20
CA ILE A 39 -1.96 -12.00 -28.77
C ILE A 39 -1.38 -12.53 -30.09
N GLY A 40 -1.65 -11.84 -31.20
CA GLY A 40 -1.17 -12.20 -32.54
C GLY A 40 0.15 -11.54 -32.96
N VAL A 41 0.79 -10.75 -32.10
CA VAL A 41 2.02 -10.02 -32.45
C VAL A 41 3.26 -10.92 -32.38
N ARG A 42 4.17 -10.79 -33.34
CA ARG A 42 5.43 -11.55 -33.39
C ARG A 42 6.54 -10.81 -32.64
N GLY A 43 7.34 -11.56 -31.90
CA GLY A 43 8.53 -11.05 -31.21
C GLY A 43 8.27 -10.39 -29.85
N LYS A 44 9.31 -10.38 -29.01
CA LYS A 44 9.25 -9.88 -27.62
C LYS A 44 8.86 -8.40 -27.53
N ALA A 45 9.38 -7.57 -28.43
CA ALA A 45 9.09 -6.14 -28.43
C ALA A 45 7.60 -5.85 -28.69
N GLY A 46 6.99 -6.54 -29.66
CA GLY A 46 5.56 -6.42 -29.93
C GLY A 46 4.71 -6.90 -28.76
N ALA A 47 5.03 -8.06 -28.19
CA ALA A 47 4.29 -8.62 -27.06
C ALA A 47 4.34 -7.70 -25.83
N SER A 48 5.51 -7.09 -25.58
CA SER A 48 5.68 -6.11 -24.50
C SER A 48 4.79 -4.88 -24.68
N LYS A 49 4.63 -4.37 -25.89
CA LYS A 49 3.75 -3.22 -26.18
C LYS A 49 2.28 -3.57 -25.92
N VAL A 50 1.83 -4.74 -26.38
CA VAL A 50 0.45 -5.20 -26.14
C VAL A 50 0.19 -5.42 -24.65
N MET A 51 1.15 -6.00 -23.93
CA MET A 51 1.06 -6.17 -22.48
C MET A 51 0.94 -4.82 -21.75
N LEU A 52 1.76 -3.84 -22.11
CA LEU A 52 1.70 -2.49 -21.54
C LEU A 52 0.35 -1.83 -21.84
N LEU A 53 -0.13 -1.91 -23.08
CA LEU A 53 -1.43 -1.35 -23.46
C LEU A 53 -2.57 -1.96 -22.65
N ALA A 54 -2.60 -3.29 -22.49
CA ALA A 54 -3.60 -3.98 -21.69
C ALA A 54 -3.53 -3.57 -20.21
N ALA A 55 -2.32 -3.48 -19.63
CA ALA A 55 -2.12 -3.05 -18.26
C ALA A 55 -2.57 -1.60 -18.02
N THR A 56 -2.25 -0.70 -18.96
CA THR A 56 -2.70 0.69 -18.92
C THR A 56 -4.22 0.78 -18.97
N ALA A 57 -4.87 0.07 -19.90
CA ALA A 57 -6.32 0.03 -20.00
C ALA A 57 -6.99 -0.49 -18.70
N PHE A 58 -6.42 -1.53 -18.08
CA PHE A 58 -6.89 -2.04 -16.79
C PHE A 58 -6.78 -0.98 -15.68
N ASN A 59 -5.64 -0.32 -15.57
CA ASN A 59 -5.41 0.72 -14.57
C ASN A 59 -6.33 1.93 -14.79
N LEU A 60 -6.54 2.36 -16.03
CA LEU A 60 -7.47 3.44 -16.36
C LEU A 60 -8.90 3.10 -15.95
N LYS A 61 -9.38 1.88 -16.25
CA LYS A 61 -10.70 1.43 -15.80
C LYS A 61 -10.82 1.43 -14.28
N LYS A 62 -9.77 1.02 -13.57
CA LYS A 62 -9.72 1.05 -12.11
C LYS A 62 -9.78 2.49 -11.57
N TYR A 63 -9.04 3.40 -12.19
CA TYR A 63 -9.02 4.82 -11.83
C TYR A 63 -10.38 5.48 -12.02
N LEU A 64 -11.04 5.24 -13.15
CA LEU A 64 -12.39 5.77 -13.44
C LEU A 64 -13.46 5.25 -12.48
N LYS A 65 -13.28 4.04 -11.93
CA LYS A 65 -14.18 3.44 -10.93
C LYS A 65 -13.85 3.83 -9.50
N PHE A 66 -12.74 4.53 -9.27
CA PHE A 66 -12.31 4.91 -7.93
C PHE A 66 -13.26 5.95 -7.36
N LYS A 67 -13.89 5.62 -6.23
CA LYS A 67 -14.65 6.56 -5.41
C LYS A 67 -13.87 6.75 -4.11
N PRO A 68 -13.39 7.98 -3.80
CA PRO A 68 -12.68 8.21 -2.56
C PRO A 68 -13.63 7.92 -1.39
N VAL A 69 -13.13 7.20 -0.39
CA VAL A 69 -13.82 7.10 0.90
C VAL A 69 -13.67 8.45 1.58
N ALA A 70 -14.78 9.11 1.92
CA ALA A 70 -14.72 10.31 2.73
C ALA A 70 -14.14 9.95 4.10
N VAL A 71 -12.94 10.46 4.40
CA VAL A 71 -12.30 10.28 5.70
C VAL A 71 -12.77 11.43 6.60
N ILE A 72 -13.47 11.11 7.68
CA ILE A 72 -13.79 12.09 8.73
C ILE A 72 -12.51 12.28 9.54
N SER A 73 -11.81 13.40 9.32
CA SER A 73 -10.67 13.81 10.14
C SER A 73 -11.15 14.71 11.27
N GLN A 74 -10.87 14.33 12.52
CA GLN A 74 -11.01 15.23 13.67
C GLN A 74 -9.69 15.98 13.85
N ALA A 75 -9.74 17.31 13.80
CA ALA A 75 -8.59 18.14 14.13
C ALA A 75 -8.51 18.29 15.65
N ILE A 76 -7.38 17.89 16.24
CA ILE A 76 -7.08 18.14 17.65
C ILE A 76 -6.14 19.35 17.68
N ALA A 77 -6.53 20.41 18.38
CA ALA A 77 -5.66 21.54 18.62
C ALA A 77 -4.51 21.10 19.54
N LEU A 78 -3.27 21.45 19.20
CA LEU A 78 -2.14 21.27 20.09
C LEU A 78 -2.34 22.15 21.33
N GLN A 79 -2.18 21.57 22.52
CA GLN A 79 -2.17 22.35 23.76
C GLN A 79 -0.98 23.31 23.71
N LYS A 80 -1.24 24.59 23.96
CA LYS A 80 -0.18 25.60 24.10
C LYS A 80 0.62 25.27 25.37
N GLU A 81 1.94 25.17 25.24
CA GLU A 81 2.84 25.03 26.38
C GLU A 81 2.55 26.14 27.41
N PRO A 82 2.38 25.82 28.69
CA PRO A 82 2.06 26.81 29.70
C PRO A 82 3.21 27.80 29.85
N GLU A 83 2.92 29.08 29.70
CA GLU A 83 3.93 30.14 29.63
C GLU A 83 4.63 30.39 30.98
N ASN A 84 4.13 29.78 32.07
CA ASN A 84 4.53 30.08 33.44
C ASN A 84 4.74 28.84 34.34
N THR A 85 5.19 27.70 33.78
CA THR A 85 5.48 26.49 34.57
C THR A 85 6.51 26.74 35.69
N PHE A 86 7.48 27.63 35.44
CA PHE A 86 8.52 28.01 36.40
C PHE A 86 7.99 28.75 37.63
N LEU A 87 7.03 29.67 37.45
CA LEU A 87 6.47 30.45 38.56
C LEU A 87 5.62 29.57 39.49
N CYS A 88 4.87 28.61 38.93
CA CYS A 88 4.07 27.66 39.70
C CYS A 88 4.94 26.68 40.51
N GLN A 89 6.05 26.21 39.93
CA GLN A 89 7.02 25.41 40.68
C GLN A 89 7.65 26.23 41.81
N TYR A 90 8.10 27.46 41.54
CA TYR A 90 8.73 28.31 42.54
C TYR A 90 7.81 28.65 43.72
N THR A 91 6.53 28.93 43.47
CA THR A 91 5.57 29.16 44.56
C THR A 91 5.28 27.88 45.34
N ALA A 92 5.17 26.72 44.69
CA ALA A 92 4.98 25.42 45.35
C ALA A 92 6.16 25.00 46.23
N TYR A 93 7.40 25.25 45.81
CA TYR A 93 8.58 25.01 46.65
C TYR A 93 8.59 25.92 47.88
N ASN A 94 8.26 27.20 47.72
CA ASN A 94 8.26 28.14 48.84
C ASN A 94 7.17 27.85 49.87
N THR A 95 5.98 27.42 49.47
CA THR A 95 4.91 27.07 50.42
C THR A 95 5.19 25.78 51.19
N LEU A 96 5.93 24.83 50.62
CA LEU A 96 6.27 23.56 51.27
C LEU A 96 7.49 23.64 52.20
N PHE A 97 8.37 24.63 52.02
CA PHE A 97 9.61 24.75 52.80
C PHE A 97 9.64 25.91 53.81
N PHE A 98 8.73 26.88 53.70
CA PHE A 98 8.70 28.09 54.55
C PHE A 98 7.37 28.30 55.33
N ASN A 99 6.48 27.31 55.39
CA ASN A 99 5.42 27.21 56.42
C ASN A 99 5.75 26.06 57.37
#